data_AF-A0A9D6R702-F1
#
_entry.id   AF-A0A9D6R702-F1
#
_cell.length_a   1.000
_cell.length_b   1.000
_cell.length_c   1.000
_cell.angle_alpha   90.00
_cell.angle_beta   90.00
_cell.angle_gamma   90.00
#
_symmetry.space_group_name_H-M   'P 1'
#
loop_
_entity.id
_entity.type
_entity.pdbx_description
1 polymer ?
#
loop_
_entity_poly.entity_id
_entity_poly.type
_entity_poly.pdbx_seq_one_letter_code
_entity_poly.pdbx_strand_id
1 'polypeptide(L)'
;MRSNILYGVGLVLTLMLVLVVSFIPLLNAEESQFRKQFIENYNANSLQAQTFLIKKNKDSIETEVNSLITEAMAADKNYQDRMYLLDIAAMIATMHIHWNNGSEELLKKVETFQKAEFKKEQVKTEEMERVKEAEKVPGNFVMAAHKEEMAKKGLAPVIYPHWIHRAFFRCKVCHEDIFVMKRNGNNISQANIQEGKQCGACHNGTVSFNASAEENCARCHIFGKQESKPLLDLSYYSHNKFKEIAFRTGSEWKPENLTGGKLPLDKLGFINWIELDKMKAFNPRTSLGESLDTEGIRETSILFQTPNAFLKDVLFSHKIHSTWVKCSLCHPNIFKPELGANKVTMIEMKDGKSCGRCHGRVSFTYADCLRCHSQT
;
A
#
# COMPACT_ATOMS: atom_id res chain seq x y z
N MET A 1 30.66 -0.52 85.58
CA MET A 1 31.50 -1.74 85.61
C MET A 1 31.77 -2.19 84.18
N ARG A 2 32.99 -2.66 83.92
CA ARG A 2 33.57 -3.23 82.67
C ARG A 2 32.58 -4.17 81.95
N SER A 3 32.61 -4.46 80.64
CA SER A 3 33.69 -4.63 79.67
C SER A 3 33.10 -4.78 78.24
N ASN A 4 33.94 -4.56 77.23
CA ASN A 4 33.73 -4.67 75.77
C ASN A 4 33.22 -6.05 75.28
N ILE A 5 32.64 -6.08 74.06
CA ILE A 5 33.15 -6.83 72.88
C ILE A 5 32.37 -6.44 71.60
N LEU A 6 33.13 -6.29 70.51
CA LEU A 6 32.83 -5.92 69.12
C LEU A 6 31.77 -6.77 68.40
N TYR A 7 31.07 -6.18 67.43
CA TYR A 7 30.79 -6.80 66.12
C TYR A 7 30.75 -5.74 65.00
N GLY A 8 31.45 -6.03 63.91
CA GLY A 8 31.80 -5.11 62.82
C GLY A 8 30.66 -4.81 61.84
N VAL A 9 30.76 -3.62 61.25
CA VAL A 9 29.89 -3.13 60.17
C VAL A 9 30.51 -3.56 58.83
N GLY A 10 29.78 -4.39 58.08
CA GLY A 10 30.13 -4.79 56.72
C GLY A 10 29.96 -3.62 55.74
N LEU A 11 31.05 -3.22 55.11
CA LEU A 11 31.11 -2.23 54.04
C LEU A 11 30.70 -2.91 52.72
N VAL A 12 29.53 -2.55 52.18
CA VAL A 12 29.09 -3.00 50.85
C VAL A 12 29.85 -2.19 49.79
N LEU A 13 30.81 -2.84 49.12
CA LEU A 13 31.53 -2.30 47.97
C LEU A 13 30.58 -2.26 46.76
N THR A 14 30.07 -1.09 46.40
CA THR A 14 29.39 -0.88 45.11
C THR A 14 30.45 -0.77 44.01
N LEU A 15 30.61 -1.85 43.24
CA LEU A 15 31.43 -1.90 42.03
C LEU A 15 30.73 -1.10 40.91
N MET A 16 31.17 0.14 40.67
CA MET A 16 30.75 0.92 39.49
C MET A 16 31.37 0.32 38.24
N LEU A 17 30.56 -0.41 37.46
CA LEU A 17 30.92 -0.88 36.13
C LEU A 17 30.86 0.32 35.17
N VAL A 18 32.00 0.95 34.91
CA VAL A 18 32.14 1.97 33.86
C VAL A 18 32.04 1.27 32.50
N LEU A 19 30.85 1.28 31.93
CA LEU A 19 30.60 0.91 30.52
C LEU A 19 31.28 1.98 29.64
N VAL A 20 32.49 1.68 29.19
CA VAL A 20 33.13 2.41 28.10
C VAL A 20 32.34 2.08 26.84
N VAL A 21 31.34 2.91 26.52
CA VAL A 21 30.69 2.89 25.22
C VAL A 21 31.72 3.44 24.24
N SER A 22 32.42 2.53 23.56
CA SER A 22 33.19 2.85 22.37
C SER A 22 32.23 3.44 21.33
N PHE A 23 32.17 4.77 21.27
CA PHE A 23 31.61 5.48 20.14
C PHE A 23 32.43 5.09 18.92
N ILE A 24 31.92 4.15 18.12
CA ILE A 24 32.34 3.98 16.74
C ILE A 24 31.72 5.16 15.99
N PRO A 25 32.49 6.14 15.50
CA PRO A 25 31.91 7.19 14.68
C PRO A 25 31.39 6.52 13.40
N LEU A 26 30.09 6.65 13.14
CA LEU A 26 29.57 6.54 11.79
C LEU A 26 30.35 7.56 10.95
N LEU A 27 31.25 7.06 10.11
CA LEU A 27 31.96 7.84 9.10
C LEU A 27 30.95 8.34 8.07
N ASN A 28 30.25 9.44 8.38
CA ASN A 28 29.88 10.38 7.35
C ASN A 28 31.20 11.00 6.88
N ALA A 29 31.56 10.78 5.62
CA ALA A 29 32.71 11.45 5.02
C ALA A 29 32.52 12.96 5.25
N GLU A 30 33.42 13.58 5.99
CA GLU A 30 33.30 14.98 6.36
C GLU A 30 33.26 15.83 5.08
N GLU A 31 32.20 16.61 4.93
CA GLU A 31 31.94 17.39 3.72
C GLU A 31 33.09 18.38 3.49
N SER A 32 33.84 18.20 2.38
CA SER A 32 35.05 18.98 2.12
C SER A 32 34.71 20.47 1.97
N GLN A 33 35.65 21.35 2.35
CA GLN A 33 35.47 22.79 2.17
C GLN A 33 35.23 23.14 0.68
N PHE A 34 35.88 22.42 -0.22
CA PHE A 34 35.66 22.54 -1.66
C PHE A 34 34.21 22.22 -2.03
N ARG A 35 33.67 21.08 -1.55
CA ARG A 35 32.30 20.66 -1.86
C ARG A 35 31.28 21.68 -1.37
N LYS A 36 31.40 22.15 -0.12
CA LYS A 36 30.53 23.18 0.45
C LYS A 36 30.48 24.42 -0.44
N GLN A 37 31.65 24.96 -0.76
CA GLN A 37 31.75 26.16 -1.61
C GLN A 37 31.24 25.89 -3.03
N PHE A 38 31.48 24.70 -3.58
CA PHE A 38 30.99 24.35 -4.90
C PHE A 38 29.46 24.29 -4.95
N ILE A 39 28.84 23.64 -3.96
CA ILE A 39 27.38 23.53 -3.82
C ILE A 39 26.74 24.89 -3.56
N GLU A 40 27.32 25.71 -2.68
CA GLU A 40 26.87 27.10 -2.46
C GLU A 40 26.85 27.88 -3.77
N ASN A 41 27.94 27.81 -4.55
CA ASN A 41 28.03 28.48 -5.84
C ASN A 41 27.09 27.89 -6.89
N TYR A 42 26.81 26.58 -6.86
CA TYR A 42 25.81 25.94 -7.70
C TYR A 42 24.41 26.47 -7.42
N ASN A 43 24.01 26.48 -6.15
CA ASN A 43 22.71 26.98 -5.74
C ASN A 43 22.56 28.48 -6.03
N ALA A 44 23.67 29.24 -6.00
CA ALA A 44 23.73 30.65 -6.37
C ALA A 44 23.87 30.90 -7.89
N ASN A 45 23.93 29.86 -8.73
CA ASN A 45 24.17 29.95 -10.18
C ASN A 45 25.46 30.73 -10.57
N SER A 46 26.50 30.63 -9.75
CA SER A 46 27.76 31.38 -9.93
C SER A 46 28.82 30.55 -10.67
N LEU A 47 28.67 30.43 -12.00
CA LEU A 47 29.58 29.66 -12.85
C LEU A 47 31.05 30.14 -12.77
N GLN A 48 31.26 31.45 -12.62
CA GLN A 48 32.60 32.02 -12.49
C GLN A 48 33.31 31.55 -11.21
N ALA A 49 32.58 31.55 -10.08
CA ALA A 49 33.11 31.09 -8.81
C ALA A 49 33.39 29.57 -8.83
N GLN A 50 32.49 28.78 -9.43
CA GLN A 50 32.71 27.35 -9.64
C GLN A 50 33.95 27.08 -10.50
N THR A 51 34.12 27.83 -11.59
CA THR A 51 35.29 27.70 -12.48
C THR A 51 36.58 27.99 -11.72
N PHE A 52 36.59 29.03 -10.89
CA PHE A 52 37.75 29.34 -10.04
C PHE A 52 38.07 28.21 -9.07
N LEU A 53 37.05 27.67 -8.39
CA LEU A 53 37.23 26.54 -7.47
C LEU A 53 37.78 25.30 -8.17
N ILE A 54 37.24 24.95 -9.36
CA ILE A 54 37.68 23.79 -10.15
C ILE A 54 39.15 23.94 -10.56
N LYS A 55 39.54 25.12 -11.06
CA LYS A 55 40.93 25.39 -11.45
C LYS A 55 41.89 25.31 -10.27
N LYS A 56 41.50 25.87 -9.12
CA LYS A 56 42.33 25.91 -7.91
C LYS A 56 42.56 24.54 -7.29
N ASN A 57 41.59 23.63 -7.40
CA ASN A 57 41.59 22.34 -6.70
C ASN A 57 41.80 21.16 -7.65
N LYS A 58 42.61 21.33 -8.71
CA LYS A 58 42.79 20.33 -9.77
C LYS A 58 43.08 18.93 -9.25
N ASP A 59 43.98 18.80 -8.28
CA ASP A 59 44.50 17.51 -7.83
C ASP A 59 43.55 16.75 -6.90
N SER A 60 42.56 17.43 -6.32
CA SER A 60 41.59 16.82 -5.41
C SER A 60 40.26 16.47 -6.06
N ILE A 61 40.03 16.88 -7.32
CA ILE A 61 38.74 16.69 -8.00
C ILE A 61 38.36 15.21 -8.15
N GLU A 62 39.31 14.36 -8.53
CA GLU A 62 39.01 12.93 -8.69
C GLU A 62 38.60 12.30 -7.35
N THR A 63 39.30 12.64 -6.26
CA THR A 63 38.94 12.21 -4.90
C THR A 63 37.55 12.69 -4.52
N GLU A 64 37.24 13.95 -4.84
CA GLU A 64 35.95 14.56 -4.52
C GLU A 64 34.79 13.89 -5.26
N VAL A 65 34.92 13.71 -6.58
CA VAL A 65 33.91 13.04 -7.41
C VAL A 65 33.68 11.60 -6.92
N ASN A 66 34.75 10.88 -6.58
CA ASN A 66 34.62 9.53 -6.04
C ASN A 66 33.93 9.52 -4.66
N SER A 67 34.23 10.50 -3.79
CA SER A 67 33.56 10.65 -2.51
C SER A 67 32.06 10.93 -2.67
N LEU A 68 31.68 11.79 -3.61
CA LEU A 68 30.27 12.05 -3.94
C LEU A 68 29.55 10.81 -4.46
N ILE A 69 30.18 10.01 -5.34
CA ILE A 69 29.62 8.73 -5.79
C ILE A 69 29.41 7.80 -4.60
N THR A 70 30.40 7.66 -3.71
CA THR A 70 30.30 6.81 -2.52
C THR A 70 29.16 7.24 -1.62
N GLU A 71 29.01 8.54 -1.36
CA GLU A 71 27.93 9.08 -0.54
C GLU A 71 26.56 8.90 -1.20
N ALA A 72 26.45 9.15 -2.51
CA ALA A 72 25.21 8.94 -3.27
C ALA A 72 24.74 7.48 -3.17
N MET A 73 25.70 6.55 -3.09
CA MET A 73 25.44 5.12 -3.02
C MET A 73 25.27 4.56 -1.61
N ALA A 74 25.26 5.42 -0.59
CA ALA A 74 24.92 5.01 0.76
C ALA A 74 23.45 4.51 0.83
N ALA A 75 23.22 3.53 1.71
CA ALA A 75 21.96 2.80 1.80
C ALA A 75 20.79 3.64 2.34
N ASP A 76 21.09 4.74 3.04
CA ASP A 76 20.14 5.67 3.65
C ASP A 76 19.64 6.74 2.66
N LYS A 77 20.29 6.92 1.50
CA LYS A 77 19.88 7.93 0.51
C LYS A 77 18.66 7.48 -0.29
N ASN A 78 17.67 8.37 -0.39
CA ASN A 78 16.57 8.22 -1.33
C ASN A 78 17.01 8.55 -2.77
N TYR A 79 16.14 8.30 -3.76
CA TYR A 79 16.45 8.55 -5.17
C TYR A 79 16.81 10.01 -5.47
N GLN A 80 16.09 10.97 -4.89
CA GLN A 80 16.31 12.39 -5.14
C GLN A 80 17.67 12.84 -4.61
N ASP A 81 18.01 12.46 -3.38
CA ASP A 81 19.29 12.81 -2.76
C ASP A 81 20.47 12.14 -3.48
N ARG A 82 20.28 10.88 -3.90
CA ARG A 82 21.27 10.13 -4.67
C ARG A 82 21.53 10.79 -6.02
N MET A 83 20.48 11.12 -6.76
CA MET A 83 20.61 11.79 -8.05
C MET A 83 21.25 13.17 -7.88
N TYR A 84 20.86 13.94 -6.86
CA TYR A 84 21.47 15.24 -6.58
C TYR A 84 22.99 15.14 -6.42
N LEU A 85 23.49 14.22 -5.59
CA LEU A 85 24.92 14.02 -5.39
C LEU A 85 25.64 13.56 -6.67
N LEU A 86 25.03 12.67 -7.45
CA LEU A 86 25.57 12.22 -8.74
C LEU A 86 25.59 13.35 -9.77
N ASP A 87 24.59 14.24 -9.78
CA ASP A 87 24.52 15.39 -10.69
C ASP A 87 25.60 16.42 -10.35
N ILE A 88 25.85 16.69 -9.06
CA ILE A 88 26.97 17.52 -8.60
C ILE A 88 28.31 16.89 -9.01
N ALA A 89 28.47 15.58 -8.81
CA ALA A 89 29.68 14.84 -9.20
C ALA A 89 29.93 14.90 -10.72
N ALA A 90 28.88 14.72 -11.52
CA ALA A 90 28.95 14.79 -12.97
C ALA A 90 29.36 16.18 -13.42
N MET A 91 28.76 17.22 -12.83
CA MET A 91 29.11 18.60 -13.13
C MET A 91 30.57 18.90 -12.78
N ILE A 92 31.05 18.55 -11.58
CA ILE A 92 32.47 18.71 -11.20
C ILE A 92 33.38 18.02 -12.21
N ALA A 93 33.06 16.79 -12.63
CA ALA A 93 33.84 16.04 -13.62
C ALA A 93 33.83 16.72 -15.00
N THR A 94 32.67 17.18 -15.48
CA THR A 94 32.54 17.96 -16.72
C THR A 94 33.39 19.23 -16.65
N MET A 95 33.32 19.95 -15.54
CA MET A 95 34.13 21.15 -15.36
C MET A 95 35.63 20.83 -15.35
N HIS A 96 36.04 19.74 -14.72
CA HIS A 96 37.43 19.29 -14.70
C HIS A 96 37.97 19.00 -16.10
N ILE A 97 37.18 18.35 -16.95
CA ILE A 97 37.53 18.09 -18.35
C ILE A 97 37.79 19.41 -19.08
N HIS A 98 36.87 20.37 -18.96
CA HIS A 98 36.96 21.65 -19.68
C HIS A 98 38.06 22.60 -19.19
N TRP A 99 38.27 22.70 -17.87
CA TRP A 99 39.14 23.73 -17.30
C TRP A 99 40.50 23.22 -16.83
N ASN A 100 40.66 21.91 -16.62
CA ASN A 100 41.91 21.32 -16.12
C ASN A 100 42.50 20.23 -17.04
N ASN A 101 41.90 20.01 -18.23
CA ASN A 101 42.20 18.89 -19.13
C ASN A 101 42.06 17.52 -18.43
N GLY A 102 41.01 17.41 -17.61
CA GLY A 102 40.66 16.18 -16.90
C GLY A 102 40.28 15.03 -17.83
N SER A 103 40.41 13.80 -17.34
CA SER A 103 39.99 12.60 -18.07
C SER A 103 38.47 12.50 -18.20
N GLU A 104 37.98 12.15 -19.40
CA GLU A 104 36.57 11.82 -19.63
C GLU A 104 36.09 10.59 -18.85
N GLU A 105 37.02 9.71 -18.46
CA GLU A 105 36.68 8.48 -17.72
C GLU A 105 36.02 8.79 -16.37
N LEU A 106 36.38 9.91 -15.75
CA LEU A 106 35.77 10.35 -14.50
C LEU A 106 34.29 10.67 -14.67
N LEU A 107 33.94 11.38 -15.76
CA LEU A 107 32.54 11.69 -16.09
C LEU A 107 31.77 10.42 -16.50
N LYS A 108 32.35 9.58 -17.37
CA LYS A 108 31.72 8.30 -17.79
C LYS A 108 31.42 7.39 -16.59
N LYS A 109 32.29 7.39 -15.57
CA LYS A 109 32.06 6.69 -14.32
C LYS A 109 30.79 7.20 -13.63
N VAL A 110 30.66 8.51 -13.40
CA VAL A 110 29.46 9.10 -12.78
C VAL A 110 28.21 8.82 -13.60
N GLU A 111 28.26 9.00 -14.92
CA GLU A 111 27.13 8.74 -15.82
C GLU A 111 26.65 7.29 -15.77
N THR A 112 27.56 6.34 -15.55
CA THR A 112 27.20 4.92 -15.40
C THR A 112 26.31 4.72 -14.17
N PHE A 113 26.62 5.39 -13.05
CA PHE A 113 25.77 5.39 -11.86
C PHE A 113 24.45 6.12 -12.08
N GLN A 114 24.46 7.31 -12.70
CA GLN A 114 23.22 8.04 -13.03
C GLN A 114 22.28 7.21 -13.91
N LYS A 115 22.81 6.59 -14.98
CA LYS A 115 22.03 5.73 -15.89
C LYS A 115 21.46 4.51 -15.15
N ALA A 116 22.22 3.91 -14.25
CA ALA A 116 21.74 2.78 -13.44
C ALA A 116 20.61 3.19 -12.50
N GLU A 117 20.72 4.32 -11.82
CA GLU A 117 19.68 4.82 -10.91
C GLU A 117 18.42 5.28 -11.63
N PHE A 118 18.57 5.98 -12.76
CA PHE A 118 17.45 6.35 -13.61
C PHE A 118 16.69 5.12 -14.10
N LYS A 119 17.40 4.08 -14.56
CA LYS A 119 16.78 2.82 -14.98
C LYS A 119 16.04 2.13 -13.82
N LYS A 120 16.60 2.14 -12.61
CA LYS A 120 15.92 1.59 -11.41
C LYS A 120 14.61 2.34 -11.12
N GLU A 121 14.62 3.67 -11.16
CA GLU A 121 13.42 4.48 -10.90
C GLU A 121 12.37 4.36 -12.01
N GLN A 122 12.79 4.23 -13.28
CA GLN A 122 11.88 3.92 -14.38
C GLN A 122 11.15 2.59 -14.16
N VAL A 123 11.89 1.51 -13.88
CA VAL A 123 11.31 0.18 -13.62
C VAL A 123 10.33 0.22 -12.45
N LYS A 124 10.70 0.93 -11.37
CA LYS A 124 9.82 1.12 -10.21
C LYS A 124 8.55 1.90 -10.57
N THR A 125 8.68 2.97 -11.35
CA THR A 125 7.54 3.77 -11.81
C THR A 125 6.60 2.94 -12.69
N GLU A 126 7.14 2.19 -13.64
CA GLU A 126 6.37 1.27 -14.50
C GLU A 126 5.66 0.18 -13.69
N GLU A 127 6.33 -0.40 -12.68
CA GLU A 127 5.70 -1.35 -11.75
C GLU A 127 4.54 -0.69 -11.00
N MET A 128 4.73 0.53 -10.48
CA MET A 128 3.68 1.28 -9.77
C MET A 128 2.49 1.61 -10.66
N GLU A 129 2.71 2.02 -11.91
CA GLU A 129 1.61 2.26 -12.86
C GLU A 129 0.85 0.98 -13.21
N ARG A 130 1.55 -0.17 -13.36
CA ARG A 130 0.89 -1.46 -13.54
C ARG A 130 0.07 -1.88 -12.32
N VAL A 131 0.56 -1.59 -11.11
CA VAL A 131 -0.23 -1.81 -9.88
C VAL A 131 -1.47 -0.93 -9.91
N LYS A 132 -1.33 0.38 -10.17
CA LYS A 132 -2.48 1.30 -10.25
C LYS A 132 -3.54 0.84 -11.24
N GLU A 133 -3.13 0.35 -12.41
CA GLU A 133 -4.08 -0.17 -13.41
C GLU A 133 -4.81 -1.42 -12.88
N ALA A 134 -4.09 -2.36 -12.25
CA ALA A 134 -4.72 -3.54 -11.65
C ALA A 134 -5.68 -3.20 -10.48
N GLU A 135 -5.41 -2.11 -9.76
CA GLU A 135 -6.19 -1.64 -8.61
C GLU A 135 -7.27 -0.62 -8.97
N LYS A 136 -7.43 -0.30 -10.26
CA LYS A 136 -8.44 0.63 -10.76
C LYS A 136 -9.87 0.16 -10.49
N VAL A 137 -10.10 -1.16 -10.49
CA VAL A 137 -11.38 -1.75 -10.10
C VAL A 137 -11.51 -1.69 -8.57
N PRO A 138 -12.57 -1.06 -8.01
CA PRO A 138 -12.70 -0.87 -6.57
C PRO A 138 -12.51 -2.15 -5.76
N GLY A 139 -11.54 -2.10 -4.86
CA GLY A 139 -11.13 -3.19 -3.99
C GLY A 139 -10.06 -4.10 -4.59
N ASN A 140 -9.87 -4.18 -5.90
CA ASN A 140 -8.77 -4.99 -6.42
C ASN A 140 -7.44 -4.53 -5.82
N PHE A 141 -6.60 -5.48 -5.42
CA PHE A 141 -5.29 -5.16 -4.91
C PHE A 141 -4.23 -6.17 -5.31
N VAL A 142 -3.02 -5.67 -5.56
CA VAL A 142 -1.84 -6.47 -5.89
C VAL A 142 -1.10 -6.79 -4.60
N MET A 143 -0.90 -8.09 -4.36
CA MET A 143 -0.08 -8.60 -3.26
C MET A 143 1.35 -8.82 -3.76
N ALA A 144 2.23 -7.85 -3.48
CA ALA A 144 3.64 -7.87 -3.89
C ALA A 144 4.62 -7.86 -2.71
N ALA A 145 4.14 -8.02 -1.46
CA ALA A 145 4.99 -7.98 -0.26
C ALA A 145 6.13 -9.03 -0.28
N HIS A 146 5.86 -10.21 -0.86
CA HIS A 146 6.83 -11.30 -0.99
C HIS A 146 7.32 -11.48 -2.44
N LYS A 147 7.42 -10.40 -3.23
CA LYS A 147 7.72 -10.49 -4.67
C LYS A 147 9.04 -11.18 -4.99
N GLU A 148 10.06 -11.02 -4.16
CA GLU A 148 11.36 -11.67 -4.35
C GLU A 148 11.29 -13.17 -4.10
N GLU A 149 10.57 -13.60 -3.05
CA GLU A 149 10.34 -15.01 -2.75
C GLU A 149 9.53 -15.70 -3.85
N MET A 150 8.49 -15.01 -4.35
CA MET A 150 7.68 -15.48 -5.48
C MET A 150 8.54 -15.61 -6.75
N ALA A 151 9.36 -14.60 -7.05
CA ALA A 151 10.23 -14.61 -8.23
C ALA A 151 11.24 -15.76 -8.22
N LYS A 152 11.83 -16.10 -7.05
CA LYS A 152 12.71 -17.27 -6.89
C LYS A 152 12.04 -18.60 -7.24
N LYS A 153 10.71 -18.67 -7.17
CA LYS A 153 9.89 -19.83 -7.54
C LYS A 153 9.25 -19.69 -8.93
N GLY A 154 9.61 -18.68 -9.72
CA GLY A 154 9.00 -18.40 -11.02
C GLY A 154 7.55 -17.91 -10.94
N LEU A 155 7.11 -17.45 -9.78
CA LEU A 155 5.75 -16.97 -9.55
C LEU A 155 5.67 -15.45 -9.66
N ALA A 156 4.62 -14.96 -10.30
CA ALA A 156 4.30 -13.53 -10.31
C ALA A 156 3.61 -13.12 -9.00
N PRO A 157 3.61 -11.83 -8.65
CA PRO A 157 2.74 -11.32 -7.59
C PRO A 157 1.26 -11.69 -7.82
N VAL A 158 0.47 -11.67 -6.75
CA VAL A 158 -0.94 -12.07 -6.79
C VAL A 158 -1.84 -10.87 -7.05
N ILE A 159 -2.86 -11.04 -7.89
CA ILE A 159 -3.99 -10.10 -7.97
C ILE A 159 -5.15 -10.70 -7.19
N TYR A 160 -5.69 -9.94 -6.25
CA TYR A 160 -6.92 -10.31 -5.56
C TYR A 160 -8.12 -9.51 -6.09
N PRO A 161 -9.05 -10.13 -6.82
CA PRO A 161 -10.22 -9.45 -7.36
C PRO A 161 -11.36 -9.40 -6.34
N HIS A 162 -11.53 -8.28 -5.64
CA HIS A 162 -12.60 -8.15 -4.64
C HIS A 162 -13.99 -8.33 -5.27
N TRP A 163 -14.21 -7.85 -6.49
CA TRP A 163 -15.53 -7.89 -7.12
C TRP A 163 -16.01 -9.33 -7.40
N ILE A 164 -15.11 -10.23 -7.78
CA ILE A 164 -15.43 -11.66 -7.95
C ILE A 164 -15.88 -12.26 -6.61
N HIS A 165 -15.12 -12.00 -5.54
CA HIS A 165 -15.47 -12.52 -4.22
C HIS A 165 -16.76 -11.91 -3.69
N ARG A 166 -16.99 -10.62 -3.94
CA ARG A 166 -18.17 -9.86 -3.51
C ARG A 166 -19.47 -10.34 -4.18
N ALA A 167 -19.37 -10.93 -5.37
CA ALA A 167 -20.52 -11.55 -6.02
C ALA A 167 -21.10 -12.74 -5.23
N PHE A 168 -20.29 -13.39 -4.38
CA PHE A 168 -20.67 -14.61 -3.66
C PHE A 168 -20.58 -14.48 -2.14
N PHE A 169 -19.78 -13.55 -1.62
CA PHE A 169 -19.56 -13.34 -0.20
C PHE A 169 -19.67 -11.87 0.18
N ARG A 170 -20.31 -11.60 1.32
CA ARG A 170 -20.33 -10.26 1.91
C ARG A 170 -19.02 -9.97 2.64
N CYS A 171 -18.72 -8.69 2.86
CA CYS A 171 -17.46 -8.27 3.46
C CYS A 171 -17.21 -8.93 4.83
N LYS A 172 -18.27 -9.07 5.64
CA LYS A 172 -18.24 -9.70 6.97
C LYS A 172 -17.84 -11.17 7.00
N VAL A 173 -17.86 -11.87 5.86
CA VAL A 173 -17.34 -13.24 5.77
C VAL A 173 -15.81 -13.25 5.92
N CYS A 174 -15.15 -12.26 5.31
CA CYS A 174 -13.69 -12.18 5.27
C CYS A 174 -13.14 -11.24 6.34
N HIS A 175 -13.85 -10.15 6.64
CA HIS A 175 -13.36 -9.06 7.47
C HIS A 175 -14.16 -8.93 8.78
N GLU A 176 -13.52 -8.88 9.95
CA GLU A 176 -12.05 -8.94 10.18
C GLU A 176 -11.51 -10.34 10.51
N ASP A 177 -12.34 -11.37 10.45
CA ASP A 177 -12.01 -12.71 10.97
C ASP A 177 -10.86 -13.39 10.21
N ILE A 178 -10.87 -13.32 8.87
CA ILE A 178 -9.88 -13.98 8.01
C ILE A 178 -8.78 -12.98 7.62
N PHE A 179 -9.19 -11.73 7.36
CA PHE A 179 -8.29 -10.67 6.93
C PHE A 179 -8.60 -9.37 7.67
N VAL A 180 -7.57 -8.71 8.18
CA VAL A 180 -7.71 -7.32 8.66
C VAL A 180 -7.83 -6.33 7.50
N MET A 181 -8.59 -5.25 7.67
CA MET A 181 -8.77 -4.18 6.66
C MET A 181 -7.57 -3.23 6.60
N LYS A 182 -6.38 -3.80 6.36
CA LYS A 182 -5.09 -3.08 6.26
C LYS A 182 -4.21 -3.77 5.21
N ARG A 183 -3.73 -3.01 4.22
CA ARG A 183 -2.77 -3.50 3.23
C ARG A 183 -1.52 -4.03 3.93
N ASN A 184 -1.08 -5.23 3.54
CA ASN A 184 0.04 -5.95 4.15
C ASN A 184 -0.12 -6.18 5.67
N GLY A 185 -1.34 -6.09 6.22
CA GLY A 185 -1.60 -6.31 7.63
C GLY A 185 -1.72 -7.78 8.02
N ASN A 186 -1.83 -8.68 7.04
CA ASN A 186 -1.95 -10.11 7.22
C ASN A 186 -0.63 -10.78 6.79
N ASN A 187 -0.13 -11.72 7.60
CA ASN A 187 1.04 -12.53 7.25
C ASN A 187 0.61 -13.68 6.32
N ILE A 188 0.47 -13.41 5.03
CA ILE A 188 0.01 -14.40 4.05
C ILE A 188 1.20 -15.24 3.58
N SER A 189 1.12 -16.55 3.75
CA SER A 189 2.15 -17.50 3.30
C SER A 189 1.52 -18.79 2.79
N GLN A 190 2.24 -19.53 1.95
CA GLN A 190 1.77 -20.83 1.47
C GLN A 190 1.56 -21.83 2.61
N ALA A 191 2.37 -21.76 3.67
CA ALA A 191 2.21 -22.59 4.87
C ALA A 191 0.87 -22.30 5.57
N ASN A 192 0.53 -21.03 5.77
CA ASN A 192 -0.75 -20.64 6.35
C ASN A 192 -1.93 -21.08 5.47
N ILE A 193 -1.80 -20.99 4.14
CA ILE A 193 -2.82 -21.44 3.19
C ILE A 193 -3.03 -22.96 3.30
N GLN A 194 -1.96 -23.74 3.40
CA GLN A 194 -2.02 -25.20 3.58
C GLN A 194 -2.67 -25.60 4.92
N GLU A 195 -2.48 -24.79 5.96
CA GLU A 195 -3.14 -24.95 7.26
C GLU A 195 -4.61 -24.50 7.26
N GLY A 196 -5.18 -24.11 6.11
CA GLY A 196 -6.58 -23.69 6.00
C GLY A 196 -6.84 -22.26 6.47
N LYS A 197 -5.80 -21.44 6.67
CA LYS A 197 -5.95 -20.01 7.04
C LYS A 197 -6.03 -19.15 5.78
N GLN A 198 -6.54 -17.93 5.92
CA GLN A 198 -6.55 -16.90 4.87
C GLN A 198 -7.19 -17.43 3.57
N CYS A 199 -6.46 -17.45 2.45
CA CYS A 199 -6.96 -17.99 1.19
C CYS A 199 -7.38 -19.46 1.34
N GLY A 200 -6.66 -20.23 2.16
CA GLY A 200 -6.92 -21.65 2.43
C GLY A 200 -8.24 -21.91 3.16
N ALA A 201 -8.85 -20.91 3.81
CA ALA A 201 -10.15 -21.06 4.44
C ALA A 201 -11.25 -21.43 3.43
N CYS A 202 -11.09 -21.01 2.17
CA CYS A 202 -12.01 -21.31 1.07
C CYS A 202 -11.34 -22.07 -0.08
N HIS A 203 -10.08 -21.79 -0.41
CA HIS A 203 -9.33 -22.47 -1.46
C HIS A 203 -8.75 -23.81 -0.98
N ASN A 204 -9.65 -24.69 -0.52
CA ASN A 204 -9.35 -25.97 0.14
C ASN A 204 -9.77 -27.20 -0.70
N GLY A 205 -10.33 -26.99 -1.89
CA GLY A 205 -10.86 -28.07 -2.74
C GLY A 205 -12.35 -28.34 -2.53
N THR A 206 -12.98 -27.74 -1.52
CA THR A 206 -14.42 -27.89 -1.23
C THR A 206 -15.19 -26.62 -1.59
N VAL A 207 -14.86 -25.49 -0.94
CA VAL A 207 -15.55 -24.21 -1.21
C VAL A 207 -15.11 -23.63 -2.54
N SER A 208 -13.82 -23.71 -2.82
CA SER A 208 -13.16 -23.31 -4.06
C SER A 208 -12.03 -24.28 -4.40
N PHE A 209 -11.38 -24.08 -5.54
CA PHE A 209 -10.23 -24.89 -5.94
C PHE A 209 -9.14 -24.91 -4.86
N ASN A 210 -8.40 -26.01 -4.74
CA ASN A 210 -7.34 -26.17 -3.75
C ASN A 210 -6.13 -25.29 -4.11
N ALA A 211 -5.79 -24.30 -3.28
CA ALA A 211 -4.64 -23.42 -3.46
C ALA A 211 -3.29 -24.09 -3.11
N SER A 212 -3.32 -25.31 -2.59
CA SER A 212 -2.11 -26.11 -2.34
C SER A 212 -1.71 -26.98 -3.53
N ALA A 213 -2.57 -27.11 -4.54
CA ALA A 213 -2.30 -27.90 -5.73
C ALA A 213 -1.45 -27.09 -6.73
N GLU A 214 -0.37 -27.69 -7.23
CA GLU A 214 0.64 -27.01 -8.03
C GLU A 214 0.06 -26.41 -9.33
N GLU A 215 -0.86 -27.13 -9.96
CA GLU A 215 -1.57 -26.71 -11.17
C GLU A 215 -2.43 -25.43 -10.97
N ASN A 216 -2.73 -25.08 -9.72
CA ASN A 216 -3.54 -23.90 -9.39
C ASN A 216 -2.70 -22.66 -9.05
N CYS A 217 -1.36 -22.74 -9.02
CA CYS A 217 -0.49 -21.58 -8.75
C CYS A 217 -0.80 -20.41 -9.70
N ALA A 218 -0.98 -20.72 -10.99
CA ALA A 218 -1.28 -19.76 -12.05
C ALA A 218 -2.70 -19.17 -11.99
N ARG A 219 -3.55 -19.56 -11.04
CA ARG A 219 -4.86 -18.92 -10.82
C ARG A 219 -4.77 -17.64 -10.00
N CYS A 220 -3.75 -17.53 -9.15
CA CYS A 220 -3.54 -16.38 -8.27
C CYS A 220 -2.30 -15.58 -8.69
N HIS A 221 -1.20 -16.26 -9.01
CA HIS A 221 0.09 -15.66 -9.36
C HIS A 221 0.13 -15.17 -10.82
N ILE A 222 -0.65 -14.10 -11.09
CA ILE A 222 -0.94 -13.61 -12.45
C ILE A 222 -0.68 -12.12 -12.65
N PHE A 223 -0.14 -11.39 -11.66
CA PHE A 223 0.16 -9.97 -11.84
C PHE A 223 1.13 -9.77 -13.01
N GLY A 224 0.76 -8.89 -13.95
CA GLY A 224 1.55 -8.62 -15.16
C GLY A 224 1.43 -9.69 -16.26
N LYS A 225 0.59 -10.73 -16.08
CA LYS A 225 0.32 -11.76 -17.10
C LYS A 225 -1.00 -11.50 -17.82
N GLN A 226 -1.16 -12.08 -19.02
CA GLN A 226 -2.36 -11.90 -19.85
C GLN A 226 -3.64 -12.43 -19.17
N GLU A 227 -3.50 -13.48 -18.36
CA GLU A 227 -4.55 -14.13 -17.58
C GLU A 227 -5.15 -13.22 -16.51
N SER A 228 -4.49 -12.10 -16.17
CA SER A 228 -5.05 -11.10 -15.25
C SER A 228 -6.12 -10.22 -15.86
N LYS A 229 -6.13 -10.01 -17.19
CA LYS A 229 -7.05 -9.09 -17.86
C LYS A 229 -8.53 -9.37 -17.53
N PRO A 230 -9.01 -10.62 -17.55
CA PRO A 230 -10.35 -10.98 -17.09
C PRO A 230 -10.73 -10.50 -15.67
N LEU A 231 -9.77 -10.36 -14.76
CA LEU A 231 -10.03 -9.93 -13.39
C LEU A 231 -10.10 -8.39 -13.25
N LEU A 232 -9.61 -7.68 -14.27
CA LEU A 232 -9.59 -6.22 -14.37
C LEU A 232 -10.71 -5.68 -15.27
N ASP A 233 -11.29 -6.55 -16.10
CA ASP A 233 -12.41 -6.23 -16.97
C ASP A 233 -13.73 -6.76 -16.40
N LEU A 234 -14.60 -5.86 -15.98
CA LEU A 234 -15.93 -6.18 -15.45
C LEU A 234 -16.88 -6.78 -16.51
N SER A 235 -16.50 -6.72 -17.80
CA SER A 235 -17.20 -7.42 -18.87
C SER A 235 -16.96 -8.94 -18.86
N TYR A 236 -15.94 -9.41 -18.13
CA TYR A 236 -15.64 -10.83 -17.91
C TYR A 236 -16.64 -11.46 -16.94
N TYR A 237 -17.89 -11.49 -17.36
CA TYR A 237 -19.01 -12.04 -16.63
C TYR A 237 -19.61 -13.19 -17.45
N SER A 238 -19.81 -14.33 -16.79
CA SER A 238 -20.47 -15.49 -17.40
C SER A 238 -21.60 -15.94 -16.50
N HIS A 239 -22.82 -15.80 -17.02
CA HIS A 239 -24.06 -16.28 -16.42
C HIS A 239 -23.94 -17.68 -15.83
N ASN A 240 -23.52 -18.65 -16.64
CA ASN A 240 -23.46 -20.06 -16.24
C ASN A 240 -22.40 -20.29 -15.18
N LYS A 241 -21.22 -19.70 -15.34
CA LYS A 241 -20.12 -19.84 -14.38
C LYS A 241 -20.48 -19.23 -13.02
N PHE A 242 -21.12 -18.06 -13.02
CA PHE A 242 -21.56 -17.41 -11.77
C PHE A 242 -22.65 -18.20 -11.08
N LYS A 243 -23.62 -18.77 -11.82
CA LYS A 243 -24.61 -19.70 -11.24
C LYS A 243 -23.96 -20.91 -10.60
N GLU A 244 -23.00 -21.54 -11.28
CA GLU A 244 -22.28 -22.71 -10.76
C GLU A 244 -21.51 -22.38 -9.49
N ILE A 245 -20.76 -21.27 -9.49
CA ILE A 245 -20.04 -20.81 -8.29
C ILE A 245 -21.02 -20.47 -7.17
N ALA A 246 -22.13 -19.80 -7.47
CA ALA A 246 -23.12 -19.43 -6.47
C ALA A 246 -23.70 -20.68 -5.80
N PHE A 247 -24.13 -21.66 -6.60
CA PHE A 247 -24.62 -22.94 -6.12
C PHE A 247 -23.59 -23.66 -5.23
N ARG A 248 -22.33 -23.79 -5.69
CA ARG A 248 -21.26 -24.45 -4.92
C ARG A 248 -20.97 -23.73 -3.60
N THR A 249 -20.96 -22.40 -3.63
CA THR A 249 -20.63 -21.59 -2.45
C THR A 249 -21.81 -21.49 -1.49
N GLY A 250 -23.03 -21.81 -1.90
CA GLY A 250 -24.25 -21.58 -1.11
C GLY A 250 -24.72 -20.12 -1.13
N SER A 251 -24.35 -19.37 -2.16
CA SER A 251 -24.91 -18.04 -2.46
C SER A 251 -25.93 -18.15 -3.60
N GLU A 252 -26.64 -17.06 -3.90
CA GLU A 252 -27.59 -17.04 -5.03
C GLU A 252 -27.12 -16.09 -6.12
N TRP A 253 -27.31 -16.52 -7.37
CA TRP A 253 -27.12 -15.69 -8.56
C TRP A 253 -28.29 -15.91 -9.52
N LYS A 254 -29.08 -14.86 -9.76
CA LYS A 254 -30.35 -14.86 -10.51
C LYS A 254 -30.26 -13.88 -11.68
N PRO A 255 -29.57 -14.25 -12.75
CA PRO A 255 -29.36 -13.33 -13.86
C PRO A 255 -30.62 -13.01 -14.66
N GLU A 256 -31.69 -13.77 -14.47
CA GLU A 256 -33.01 -13.50 -15.04
C GLU A 256 -33.55 -12.14 -14.57
N ASN A 257 -33.10 -11.68 -13.40
CA ASN A 257 -33.48 -10.39 -12.84
C ASN A 257 -32.62 -9.23 -13.37
N LEU A 258 -31.58 -9.50 -14.17
CA LEU A 258 -30.73 -8.46 -14.75
C LEU A 258 -31.37 -7.85 -15.99
N THR A 259 -31.38 -6.52 -16.07
CA THR A 259 -31.84 -5.81 -17.26
C THR A 259 -30.95 -6.13 -18.46
N GLY A 260 -31.50 -6.81 -19.47
CA GLY A 260 -30.77 -7.22 -20.67
C GLY A 260 -29.62 -8.20 -20.41
N GLY A 261 -29.64 -8.91 -19.27
CA GLY A 261 -28.59 -9.87 -18.91
C GLY A 261 -27.23 -9.24 -18.60
N LYS A 262 -27.17 -7.93 -18.32
CA LYS A 262 -25.91 -7.22 -18.05
C LYS A 262 -25.82 -6.83 -16.58
N LEU A 263 -24.61 -6.78 -16.04
CA LEU A 263 -24.36 -6.22 -14.72
C LEU A 263 -24.71 -4.72 -14.72
N PRO A 264 -25.45 -4.22 -13.71
CA PRO A 264 -25.70 -2.80 -13.61
C PRO A 264 -24.40 -2.09 -13.22
N LEU A 265 -23.99 -1.14 -14.05
CA LEU A 265 -22.81 -0.30 -13.80
C LEU A 265 -23.26 1.09 -13.36
N ASP A 266 -22.48 1.72 -12.48
CA ASP A 266 -22.65 3.13 -12.17
C ASP A 266 -22.08 4.03 -13.27
N LYS A 267 -22.22 5.35 -13.11
CA LYS A 267 -21.79 6.34 -14.11
C LYS A 267 -20.29 6.30 -14.44
N LEU A 268 -19.48 5.63 -13.62
CA LEU A 268 -18.04 5.48 -13.79
C LEU A 268 -17.66 4.08 -14.31
N GLY A 269 -18.66 3.24 -14.62
CA GLY A 269 -18.45 1.90 -15.16
C GLY A 269 -18.18 0.84 -14.10
N PHE A 270 -18.38 1.11 -12.81
CA PHE A 270 -18.19 0.11 -11.75
C PHE A 270 -19.49 -0.59 -11.39
N ILE A 271 -19.42 -1.84 -10.91
CA ILE A 271 -20.61 -2.60 -10.51
C ILE A 271 -21.41 -1.83 -9.44
N ASN A 272 -22.69 -1.60 -9.73
CA ASN A 272 -23.64 -1.04 -8.80
C ASN A 272 -24.29 -2.14 -7.95
N TRP A 273 -23.61 -2.49 -6.85
CA TRP A 273 -24.05 -3.54 -5.92
C TRP A 273 -25.42 -3.28 -5.28
N ILE A 274 -25.78 -2.01 -5.07
CA ILE A 274 -27.10 -1.64 -4.52
C ILE A 274 -28.20 -1.95 -5.53
N GLU A 275 -27.93 -1.71 -6.82
CA GLU A 275 -28.90 -2.01 -7.87
C GLU A 275 -29.07 -3.52 -8.07
N LEU A 276 -27.98 -4.29 -8.01
CA LEU A 276 -28.05 -5.76 -8.00
C LEU A 276 -28.92 -6.30 -6.86
N ASP A 277 -28.80 -5.71 -5.66
CA ASP A 277 -29.59 -6.09 -4.48
C ASP A 277 -31.07 -5.74 -4.67
N LYS A 278 -31.38 -4.54 -5.16
CA LYS A 278 -32.76 -4.11 -5.48
C LYS A 278 -33.42 -5.01 -6.52
N MET A 279 -32.67 -5.39 -7.56
CA MET A 279 -33.11 -6.33 -8.58
C MET A 279 -33.27 -7.76 -8.03
N LYS A 280 -32.80 -8.05 -6.81
CA LYS A 280 -32.70 -9.41 -6.25
C LYS A 280 -31.95 -10.35 -7.20
N ALA A 281 -30.96 -9.81 -7.92
CA ALA A 281 -30.19 -10.56 -8.91
C ALA A 281 -29.11 -11.43 -8.27
N PHE A 282 -28.84 -11.24 -6.98
CA PHE A 282 -27.90 -12.06 -6.21
C PHE A 282 -28.23 -12.07 -4.72
N ASN A 283 -27.68 -13.04 -3.99
CA ASN A 283 -27.69 -13.08 -2.52
C ASN A 283 -26.35 -13.66 -2.02
N PRO A 284 -25.33 -12.81 -1.80
CA PRO A 284 -24.04 -13.25 -1.28
C PRO A 284 -24.13 -13.75 0.15
N ARG A 285 -23.33 -14.75 0.50
CA ARG A 285 -23.27 -15.33 1.84
C ARG A 285 -22.81 -14.33 2.90
N THR A 286 -23.39 -14.45 4.08
CA THR A 286 -23.07 -13.65 5.27
C THR A 286 -22.07 -14.33 6.19
N SER A 287 -21.83 -15.63 6.03
CA SER A 287 -20.88 -16.40 6.83
C SER A 287 -20.27 -17.59 6.08
N LEU A 288 -19.19 -18.15 6.64
CA LEU A 288 -18.49 -19.34 6.14
C LEU A 288 -18.77 -20.54 7.07
N GLY A 289 -19.30 -21.63 6.51
CA GLY A 289 -19.69 -22.81 7.30
C GLY A 289 -20.89 -22.55 8.21
N GLU A 290 -20.86 -23.09 9.42
CA GLU A 290 -21.90 -22.93 10.47
C GLU A 290 -21.74 -21.65 11.29
N SER A 291 -20.70 -20.82 11.03
CA SER A 291 -20.56 -19.57 11.76
C SER A 291 -21.78 -18.70 11.50
N LEU A 292 -22.42 -18.23 12.57
CA LEU A 292 -23.57 -17.35 12.46
C LEU A 292 -23.10 -15.91 12.45
N ASP A 293 -23.72 -15.10 11.60
CA ASP A 293 -23.59 -13.65 11.67
C ASP A 293 -24.26 -13.15 12.96
N THR A 294 -23.46 -12.86 13.97
CA THR A 294 -23.95 -12.48 15.30
C THR A 294 -24.29 -11.00 15.43
N GLU A 295 -23.88 -10.17 14.46
CA GLU A 295 -24.05 -8.70 14.53
C GLU A 295 -25.32 -8.21 13.81
N GLY A 296 -25.86 -9.01 12.89
CA GLY A 296 -27.17 -8.78 12.28
C GLY A 296 -27.26 -7.55 11.38
N ILE A 297 -28.49 -7.11 11.09
CA ILE A 297 -28.79 -5.93 10.26
C ILE A 297 -29.45 -4.87 11.13
N ARG A 298 -28.94 -3.64 11.06
CA ARG A 298 -29.46 -2.49 11.78
C ARG A 298 -30.21 -1.57 10.83
N GLU A 299 -31.48 -1.31 11.10
CA GLU A 299 -32.37 -0.56 10.19
C GLU A 299 -32.32 0.97 10.37
N THR A 300 -31.49 1.49 11.28
CA THR A 300 -31.46 2.92 11.62
C THR A 300 -30.74 3.76 10.57
N SER A 301 -31.21 4.99 10.37
CA SER A 301 -30.52 5.99 9.55
C SER A 301 -29.96 7.13 10.41
N ILE A 302 -28.83 7.70 9.99
CA ILE A 302 -28.21 8.88 10.61
C ILE A 302 -28.21 10.02 9.59
N LEU A 303 -28.67 11.20 10.02
CA LEU A 303 -28.59 12.42 9.23
C LEU A 303 -27.29 13.17 9.54
N PHE A 304 -26.49 13.45 8.52
CA PHE A 304 -25.35 14.34 8.59
C PHE A 304 -25.68 15.66 7.89
N GLN A 305 -25.74 16.73 8.66
CA GLN A 305 -26.02 18.06 8.14
C GLN A 305 -24.85 18.59 7.31
N THR A 306 -25.15 19.09 6.12
CA THR A 306 -24.17 19.66 5.22
C THR A 306 -24.13 21.17 5.41
N PRO A 307 -22.97 21.78 5.70
CA PRO A 307 -22.88 23.23 5.92
C PRO A 307 -23.06 24.06 4.64
N ASN A 308 -23.33 23.42 3.50
CA ASN A 308 -23.47 24.05 2.19
C ASN A 308 -24.95 24.07 1.77
N ALA A 309 -25.50 25.27 1.58
CA ALA A 309 -26.90 25.47 1.22
C ALA A 309 -27.33 24.89 -0.15
N PHE A 310 -26.37 24.59 -1.04
CA PHE A 310 -26.63 24.05 -2.38
C PHE A 310 -26.61 22.52 -2.44
N LEU A 311 -26.17 21.85 -1.37
CA LEU A 311 -26.15 20.40 -1.28
C LEU A 311 -27.14 19.92 -0.23
N LYS A 312 -27.89 18.89 -0.57
CA LYS A 312 -28.74 18.18 0.37
C LYS A 312 -27.90 17.55 1.48
N ASP A 313 -28.48 17.36 2.65
CA ASP A 313 -27.84 16.60 3.71
C ASP A 313 -27.60 15.15 3.31
N VAL A 314 -26.74 14.47 4.06
CA VAL A 314 -26.39 13.07 3.83
C VAL A 314 -27.19 12.18 4.77
N LEU A 315 -27.97 11.28 4.20
CA LEU A 315 -28.69 10.25 4.95
C LEU A 315 -27.91 8.93 4.91
N PHE A 316 -27.18 8.64 5.98
CA PHE A 316 -26.48 7.38 6.15
C PHE A 316 -27.45 6.27 6.58
N SER A 317 -27.48 5.15 5.87
CA SER A 317 -28.30 3.98 6.22
C SER A 317 -27.45 2.87 6.83
N HIS A 318 -27.71 2.49 8.09
CA HIS A 318 -27.09 1.30 8.64
C HIS A 318 -27.49 0.05 7.86
N LYS A 319 -28.75 -0.06 7.41
CA LYS A 319 -29.26 -1.26 6.74
C LYS A 319 -28.36 -1.68 5.59
N ILE A 320 -28.04 -0.72 4.72
CA ILE A 320 -27.16 -0.96 3.57
C ILE A 320 -25.78 -1.41 4.05
N HIS A 321 -25.22 -0.79 5.09
CA HIS A 321 -23.86 -1.10 5.55
C HIS A 321 -23.81 -2.43 6.34
N SER A 322 -24.63 -2.63 7.36
CA SER A 322 -24.67 -3.85 8.19
C SER A 322 -25.08 -5.10 7.42
N THR A 323 -25.75 -4.92 6.28
CA THR A 323 -25.97 -6.02 5.33
C THR A 323 -24.63 -6.59 4.87
N TRP A 324 -23.62 -5.76 4.61
CA TRP A 324 -22.32 -6.13 4.05
C TRP A 324 -21.21 -6.31 5.08
N VAL A 325 -21.12 -5.43 6.08
CA VAL A 325 -20.02 -5.35 7.05
C VAL A 325 -20.49 -5.58 8.48
N LYS A 326 -19.56 -5.98 9.35
CA LYS A 326 -19.75 -6.04 10.79
C LYS A 326 -19.78 -4.63 11.41
N CYS A 327 -20.45 -4.44 12.54
CA CYS A 327 -20.39 -3.23 13.37
C CYS A 327 -18.95 -2.95 13.84
N SER A 328 -18.20 -3.99 14.21
CA SER A 328 -16.79 -3.90 14.68
C SER A 328 -15.83 -3.28 13.65
N LEU A 329 -16.16 -3.38 12.35
CA LEU A 329 -15.39 -2.72 11.27
C LEU A 329 -15.49 -1.19 11.31
N CYS A 330 -16.58 -0.66 11.87
CA CYS A 330 -16.82 0.79 11.96
C CYS A 330 -16.65 1.31 13.38
N HIS A 331 -17.10 0.56 14.37
CA HIS A 331 -17.17 1.00 15.76
C HIS A 331 -16.21 0.22 16.68
N PRO A 332 -15.59 0.89 17.66
CA PRO A 332 -15.58 2.34 17.86
C PRO A 332 -14.52 3.08 17.02
N ASN A 333 -13.74 2.35 16.20
CA ASN A 333 -12.49 2.83 15.62
C ASN A 333 -12.65 3.94 14.57
N ILE A 334 -13.59 3.80 13.63
CA ILE A 334 -13.85 4.80 12.58
C ILE A 334 -14.89 5.81 13.08
N PHE A 335 -15.94 5.30 13.71
CA PHE A 335 -17.04 6.09 14.23
C PHE A 335 -17.26 5.77 15.70
N LYS A 336 -17.45 6.80 16.52
CA LYS A 336 -17.94 6.65 17.88
C LYS A 336 -19.42 6.22 17.85
N PRO A 337 -19.86 5.27 18.69
CA PRO A 337 -21.25 4.82 18.73
C PRO A 337 -22.16 5.82 19.46
N GLU A 338 -22.05 7.11 19.12
CA GLU A 338 -22.77 8.22 19.74
C GLU A 338 -23.22 9.21 18.65
N LEU A 339 -24.50 9.61 18.69
CA LEU A 339 -25.09 10.52 17.71
C LEU A 339 -24.47 11.92 17.86
N GLY A 340 -24.06 12.54 16.75
CA GLY A 340 -23.43 13.86 16.76
C GLY A 340 -21.96 13.89 17.20
N ALA A 341 -21.41 12.79 17.73
CA ALA A 341 -20.01 12.71 18.16
C ALA A 341 -19.00 12.60 17.00
N ASN A 342 -19.49 12.34 15.79
CA ASN A 342 -18.67 12.10 14.60
C ASN A 342 -18.78 13.26 13.63
N LYS A 343 -17.67 13.97 13.41
CA LYS A 343 -17.54 14.97 12.35
C LYS A 343 -16.98 14.30 11.10
N VAL A 344 -17.59 14.58 9.96
CA VAL A 344 -17.17 14.03 8.67
C VAL A 344 -16.99 15.17 7.70
N THR A 345 -15.79 15.27 7.12
CA THR A 345 -15.50 16.22 6.06
C THR A 345 -15.01 15.51 4.81
N MET A 346 -15.25 16.11 3.63
CA MET A 346 -14.75 15.57 2.37
C MET A 346 -13.22 15.51 2.30
N ILE A 347 -12.53 16.40 3.01
CA ILE A 347 -11.05 16.41 3.12
C ILE A 347 -10.59 15.17 3.89
N GLU A 348 -11.17 14.90 5.05
CA GLU A 348 -10.86 13.68 5.82
C GLU A 348 -11.19 12.41 5.06
N MET A 349 -12.28 12.41 4.28
CA MET A 349 -12.60 11.29 3.40
C MET A 349 -11.53 11.06 2.33
N LYS A 350 -11.03 12.13 1.69
CA LYS A 350 -9.91 12.03 0.74
C LYS A 350 -8.67 11.41 1.39
N ASP A 351 -8.40 11.73 2.65
CA ASP A 351 -7.28 11.17 3.41
C ASP A 351 -7.52 9.73 3.90
N GLY A 352 -8.68 9.13 3.58
CA GLY A 352 -9.03 7.76 3.95
C GLY A 352 -9.59 7.60 5.36
N LYS A 353 -10.09 8.68 5.97
CA LYS A 353 -10.81 8.67 7.25
C LYS A 353 -12.33 8.61 7.03
N SER A 354 -13.09 8.32 8.08
CA SER A 354 -14.56 8.33 8.07
C SER A 354 -15.10 7.47 6.90
N CYS A 355 -16.03 7.99 6.10
CA CYS A 355 -16.58 7.31 4.92
C CYS A 355 -15.50 6.92 3.89
N GLY A 356 -14.44 7.72 3.77
CA GLY A 356 -13.32 7.52 2.85
C GLY A 356 -12.41 6.34 3.19
N ARG A 357 -12.59 5.74 4.37
CA ARG A 357 -11.95 4.46 4.70
C ARG A 357 -12.35 3.38 3.69
N CYS A 358 -13.58 3.45 3.18
CA CYS A 358 -14.14 2.49 2.23
C CYS A 358 -14.48 3.11 0.87
N HIS A 359 -15.18 4.25 0.84
CA HIS A 359 -15.58 4.92 -0.40
C HIS A 359 -14.38 5.51 -1.14
N GLY A 360 -14.21 5.15 -2.42
CA GLY A 360 -13.04 5.50 -3.22
C GLY A 360 -11.87 4.51 -3.13
N ARG A 361 -11.99 3.46 -2.30
CA ARG A 361 -11.01 2.37 -2.18
C ARG A 361 -11.62 1.02 -2.51
N VAL A 362 -12.63 0.61 -1.73
CA VAL A 362 -13.33 -0.68 -1.87
C VAL A 362 -14.79 -0.51 -2.28
N SER A 363 -15.35 0.69 -2.10
CA SER A 363 -16.70 1.07 -2.52
C SER A 363 -16.63 2.23 -3.52
N PHE A 364 -17.79 2.64 -4.05
CA PHE A 364 -17.88 3.73 -5.02
C PHE A 364 -17.16 4.99 -4.55
N THR A 365 -16.64 5.77 -5.51
CA THR A 365 -15.92 7.01 -5.21
C THR A 365 -16.83 8.11 -4.69
N TYR A 366 -16.34 8.87 -3.72
CA TYR A 366 -17.01 10.05 -3.18
C TYR A 366 -17.11 11.22 -4.18
N ALA A 367 -16.56 11.08 -5.39
CA ALA A 367 -16.78 12.00 -6.51
C ALA A 367 -18.24 11.97 -7.04
N ASP A 368 -19.02 10.94 -6.68
CA ASP A 368 -20.45 10.89 -6.98
C ASP A 368 -21.30 11.50 -5.86
N CYS A 369 -21.33 12.84 -5.79
CA CYS A 369 -21.93 13.60 -4.70
C CYS A 369 -23.37 13.15 -4.37
N LEU A 370 -24.19 12.93 -5.41
CA LEU A 370 -25.61 12.62 -5.28
C LEU A 370 -25.90 11.21 -4.73
N ARG A 371 -24.90 10.34 -4.60
CA ARG A 371 -25.09 9.04 -3.92
C ARG A 371 -25.19 9.19 -2.41
N CYS A 372 -24.59 10.24 -1.85
CA CYS A 372 -24.64 10.52 -0.41
C CYS A 372 -25.54 11.72 -0.10
N HIS A 373 -25.39 12.82 -0.86
CA HIS A 373 -26.18 14.04 -0.72
C HIS A 373 -27.55 13.89 -1.37
N SER A 374 -28.35 12.99 -0.82
CA SER A 374 -29.61 12.54 -1.39
C SER A 374 -30.78 12.66 -0.43
N GLN A 375 -30.62 13.33 0.73
CA GLN A 375 -31.75 13.54 1.65
C GLN A 375 -32.92 14.17 0.89
N THR A 376 -34.04 13.45 0.88
CA THR A 376 -35.34 13.89 0.37
C THR A 376 -36.25 14.24 1.50
#